data_AF-A0A8N1SBS0-F1
#
_entry.id   AF-A0A8N1SBS0-F1
#
_cell.length_a   1.000
_cell.length_b   1.000
_cell.length_c   1.000
_cell.angle_alpha   90.00
_cell.angle_beta   90.00
_cell.angle_gamma   90.00
#
_symmetry.space_group_name_H-M   'P 1'
#
loop_
_entity.id
_entity.type
_entity.pdbx_description
1 polymer ?
#
loop_
_entity_poly.entity_id
_entity_poly.type
_entity_poly.pdbx_seq_one_letter_code
_entity_poly.pdbx_strand_id
1 'polypeptide(L)'
;MVLVHIKIHQILYILQICGTFTSTWPPEFTAGKREIFLRNLGWTLAILNILGSMPPLILGAWIIIQKYVTRYLSFSIFVGMSYILAAIAFSCGPLFLSITLPMEAWYPFSIETTYAKGILYILQVFAILQTGLCITVDFMIAMFFWYPAARLEMLRQEMQQITHENQIRTYIQKHQEIIRYVILK
;
A
#
# COMPACT_ATOMS: atom_id res chain seq x y z
N MET A 1 1.43 -12.87 -29.29
CA MET A 1 2.28 -12.88 -28.08
C MET A 1 3.36 -11.83 -28.28
N VAL A 2 3.13 -10.62 -27.77
CA VAL A 2 4.04 -9.48 -28.02
C VAL A 2 5.21 -9.61 -27.05
N LEU A 3 6.36 -10.03 -27.56
CA LEU A 3 7.60 -10.16 -26.80
C LEU A 3 8.20 -8.75 -26.66
N VAL A 4 7.88 -8.05 -25.58
CA VAL A 4 8.48 -6.73 -25.29
C VAL A 4 9.96 -6.95 -24.97
N HIS A 5 10.84 -6.63 -25.91
CA HIS A 5 12.28 -6.72 -25.74
C HIS A 5 12.78 -5.52 -24.91
N ILE A 6 12.58 -5.57 -23.59
CA ILE A 6 13.01 -4.51 -22.68
C ILE A 6 14.52 -4.65 -22.44
N LYS A 7 15.29 -3.62 -22.79
CA LYS A 7 16.73 -3.58 -22.50
C LYS A 7 16.96 -3.39 -21.00
N ILE A 8 17.97 -4.07 -20.45
CA ILE A 8 18.35 -4.00 -19.02
C ILE A 8 18.51 -2.57 -18.51
N HIS A 9 19.05 -1.66 -19.33
CA HIS A 9 19.18 -0.24 -18.98
C HIS A 9 17.83 0.46 -18.76
N GLN A 10 16.80 0.11 -19.53
CA GLN A 10 15.46 0.69 -19.34
C GLN A 10 14.81 0.15 -18.06
N ILE A 11 15.04 -1.13 -17.74
CA ILE A 11 14.59 -1.73 -16.47
C ILE A 11 15.25 -1.01 -15.30
N LEU A 12 16.58 -0.82 -15.35
CA LEU A 12 17.32 -0.11 -14.30
C LEU A 12 16.87 1.34 -14.13
N TYR A 13 16.58 2.05 -15.22
CA TYR A 13 16.08 3.41 -15.17
C TYR A 13 14.68 3.52 -14.56
N ILE A 14 13.78 2.60 -14.93
CA ILE A 14 12.43 2.53 -14.34
C ILE A 14 12.55 2.18 -12.85
N LEU A 15 13.41 1.22 -12.50
CA LEU A 15 13.65 0.81 -11.12
C LEU A 15 14.27 1.95 -10.29
N GLN A 16 15.13 2.78 -10.91
CA GLN A 16 15.71 3.97 -10.28
C GLN A 16 14.67 5.04 -10.02
N ILE A 17 13.78 5.33 -10.98
CA ILE A 17 12.69 6.29 -10.80
C ILE A 17 11.73 5.80 -9.71
N CYS A 18 11.25 4.56 -9.84
CA CYS A 18 10.37 3.95 -8.84
C CYS A 18 11.03 3.94 -7.47
N GLY A 19 12.29 3.49 -7.40
CA GLY A 19 13.06 3.43 -6.17
C GLY A 19 13.36 4.80 -5.57
N THR A 20 13.51 5.85 -6.38
CA THR A 20 13.72 7.23 -5.89
C THR A 20 12.42 7.80 -5.34
N PHE A 21 11.30 7.53 -6.02
CA PHE A 21 9.97 7.87 -5.53
C PHE A 21 9.65 7.14 -4.22
N THR A 22 9.99 5.84 -4.15
CA THR A 22 9.83 5.02 -2.96
C THR A 22 10.95 5.18 -1.93
N SER A 23 11.94 6.06 -2.19
CA SER A 23 13.19 6.20 -1.44
C SER A 23 13.94 4.90 -1.10
N THR A 24 13.66 3.83 -1.83
CA THR A 24 14.35 2.54 -1.76
C THR A 24 15.55 2.46 -2.70
N TRP A 25 15.73 3.42 -3.62
CA TRP A 25 16.93 3.47 -4.46
C TRP A 25 18.14 3.94 -3.64
N PRO A 26 19.30 3.27 -3.76
CA PRO A 26 20.51 3.69 -3.08
C PRO A 26 20.82 5.16 -3.42
N PRO A 27 21.18 5.97 -2.42
CA PRO A 27 21.62 7.33 -2.67
C PRO A 27 22.88 7.31 -3.54
N GLU A 28 23.02 8.27 -4.44
CA GLU A 28 24.23 8.42 -5.25
C GLU A 28 25.45 8.54 -4.33
N PHE A 29 26.62 8.03 -4.76
CA PHE A 29 27.85 8.02 -3.95
C PHE A 29 28.32 9.43 -3.53
N THR A 30 27.80 10.49 -4.16
CA THR A 30 28.04 11.91 -3.87
C THR A 30 26.98 12.56 -2.99
N ALA A 31 25.90 11.85 -2.62
CA ALA A 31 24.81 12.40 -1.83
C ALA A 31 25.24 12.75 -0.40
N GLY A 32 24.89 13.96 0.05
CA GLY A 32 25.26 14.44 1.38
C GLY A 32 24.50 13.71 2.49
N LYS A 33 25.13 13.54 3.67
CA LYS A 33 24.49 12.91 4.85
C LYS A 33 23.13 13.54 5.22
N ARG A 34 22.97 14.84 4.99
CA ARG A 34 21.72 15.58 5.23
C ARG A 34 20.60 15.21 4.25
N GLU A 35 20.93 14.96 2.99
CA GLU A 35 19.96 14.60 1.95
C GLU A 35 19.37 13.21 2.20
N ILE A 36 20.22 12.25 2.57
CA ILE A 36 19.80 10.90 2.98
C ILE A 36 18.88 10.99 4.22
N PHE A 37 19.25 11.82 5.20
CA PHE A 37 18.44 12.01 6.41
C PHE A 37 17.07 12.65 6.09
N LEU A 38 17.03 13.71 5.29
CA LEU A 38 15.77 14.37 4.88
C LEU A 38 14.87 13.43 4.08
N ARG A 39 15.46 12.60 3.22
CA ARG A 39 14.73 11.61 2.44
C ARG A 39 14.10 10.54 3.34
N ASN A 40 14.87 9.98 4.27
CA ASN A 40 14.36 9.02 5.25
C ASN A 40 13.27 9.65 6.14
N LEU A 41 13.49 10.87 6.63
CA LEU A 41 12.52 11.61 7.42
C LEU A 41 11.23 11.87 6.64
N GLY A 42 11.33 12.29 5.37
CA GLY A 42 10.20 12.49 4.48
C GLY A 42 9.39 11.22 4.26
N TRP A 43 10.07 10.08 4.11
CA TRP A 43 9.43 8.77 4.02
C TRP A 43 8.72 8.36 5.31
N THR A 44 9.36 8.56 6.46
CA THR A 44 8.73 8.30 7.77
C THR A 44 7.51 9.20 7.98
N LEU A 45 7.59 10.48 7.62
CA LEU A 45 6.47 11.43 7.71
C LEU A 45 5.33 11.07 6.75
N ALA A 46 5.63 10.64 5.52
CA ALA A 46 4.62 10.19 4.57
C ALA A 46 3.84 8.98 5.09
N ILE A 47 4.53 8.00 5.69
CA ILE A 47 3.90 6.83 6.29
C ILE A 47 3.08 7.22 7.52
N LEU A 48 3.62 8.08 8.39
CA LEU A 48 2.89 8.56 9.57
C LEU A 48 1.61 9.30 9.16
N ASN A 49 1.67 10.09 8.08
CA ASN A 49 0.52 10.80 7.53
C ASN A 49 -0.54 9.83 6.96
N ILE A 50 -0.11 8.78 6.24
CA ILE A 50 -1.01 7.73 5.75
C ILE A 50 -1.67 7.00 6.92
N LEU A 51 -0.91 6.63 7.96
CA LEU A 51 -1.43 5.96 9.15
C LEU A 51 -2.42 6.86 9.93
N GLY A 52 -2.11 8.14 10.06
CA GLY A 52 -2.95 9.14 10.72
C GLY A 52 -4.22 9.51 9.93
N SER A 53 -4.20 9.33 8.61
CA SER A 53 -5.35 9.59 7.74
C SER A 53 -6.36 8.44 7.71
N MET A 54 -5.99 7.24 8.19
CA MET A 54 -6.86 6.06 8.22
C MET A 54 -8.08 6.20 9.14
N PRO A 55 -7.94 6.63 10.42
CA PRO A 55 -9.08 6.71 11.31
C PRO A 55 -10.18 7.69 10.83
N PRO A 56 -9.86 8.91 10.33
CA PRO A 56 -10.89 9.83 9.83
C PRO A 56 -11.62 9.33 8.57
N LEU A 57 -10.90 8.72 7.62
CA LEU A 57 -11.49 8.16 6.40
C LEU A 57 -12.40 6.96 6.69
N ILE A 58 -11.98 6.09 7.61
CA ILE A 58 -12.78 4.95 8.05
C ILE A 58 -14.02 5.44 8.80
N LEU A 59 -13.89 6.38 9.75
CA LEU A 59 -15.01 6.89 10.54
C LEU A 59 -16.03 7.67 9.71
N GLY A 60 -15.58 8.53 8.78
CA GLY A 60 -16.47 9.36 7.95
C GLY A 60 -17.32 8.55 6.96
N ALA A 61 -16.80 7.43 6.47
CA ALA A 61 -17.49 6.56 5.52
C ALA A 61 -18.16 5.34 6.20
N TRP A 62 -17.86 5.08 7.47
CA TRP A 62 -18.32 3.90 8.22
C TRP A 62 -19.83 3.71 8.12
N ILE A 63 -20.62 4.75 8.37
CA ILE A 63 -22.09 4.65 8.47
C ILE A 63 -22.73 4.16 7.15
N ILE A 64 -22.19 4.57 6.00
CA ILE A 64 -22.77 4.23 4.68
C ILE A 64 -22.20 2.92 4.13
N ILE A 65 -20.91 2.66 4.33
CA ILE A 65 -20.23 1.47 3.78
C ILE A 65 -20.30 0.29 4.75
N GLN A 66 -20.70 0.46 6.02
CA GLN A 66 -20.74 -0.60 7.05
C GLN A 66 -21.32 -1.93 6.56
N LYS A 67 -22.46 -1.90 5.86
CA LYS A 67 -23.12 -3.10 5.31
C LYS A 67 -22.27 -3.80 4.24
N TYR A 68 -21.48 -3.04 3.49
CA TYR A 68 -20.59 -3.51 2.43
C TYR A 68 -19.22 -3.94 2.96
N VAL A 69 -18.60 -3.15 3.85
CA VAL A 69 -17.34 -3.51 4.54
C VAL A 69 -17.50 -4.82 5.28
N THR A 70 -18.64 -5.05 5.97
CA THR A 70 -18.90 -6.32 6.68
C THR A 70 -18.87 -7.54 5.76
N ARG A 71 -19.27 -7.39 4.48
CA ARG A 71 -19.24 -8.48 3.49
C ARG A 71 -17.82 -8.87 3.07
N TYR A 72 -16.90 -7.91 3.00
CA TYR A 72 -15.51 -8.14 2.59
C TYR A 72 -14.54 -8.21 3.78
N LEU A 73 -15.02 -7.96 5.00
CA LEU A 73 -14.23 -7.92 6.22
C LEU A 73 -13.43 -9.20 6.43
N SER A 74 -14.04 -10.38 6.22
CA SER A 74 -13.35 -11.66 6.38
C SER A 74 -12.17 -11.81 5.42
N PHE A 75 -12.31 -11.36 4.17
CA PHE A 75 -11.23 -11.36 3.20
C PHE A 75 -10.15 -10.34 3.57
N SER A 76 -10.55 -9.11 3.95
CA SER A 76 -9.60 -8.08 4.38
C SER A 76 -8.78 -8.49 5.60
N ILE A 77 -9.41 -9.09 6.62
CA ILE A 77 -8.71 -9.63 7.79
C ILE A 77 -7.76 -10.74 7.38
N PHE A 78 -8.18 -11.66 6.51
CA PHE A 78 -7.32 -12.73 6.03
C PHE A 78 -6.06 -12.21 5.32
N VAL A 79 -6.20 -11.24 4.42
CA VAL A 79 -5.05 -10.61 3.72
C VAL A 79 -4.19 -9.81 4.70
N GLY A 80 -4.79 -9.07 5.64
CA GLY A 80 -4.04 -8.38 6.69
C GLY A 80 -3.20 -9.33 7.53
N MET A 81 -3.80 -10.43 7.98
CA MET A 81 -3.13 -11.44 8.79
C MET A 81 -1.99 -12.13 8.03
N SER A 82 -2.16 -12.41 6.73
CA SER A 82 -1.10 -13.05 5.94
C SER A 82 0.13 -12.15 5.78
N TYR A 83 -0.06 -10.84 5.61
CA TYR A 83 1.04 -9.87 5.52
C TYR A 83 1.78 -9.71 6.85
N ILE A 84 1.06 -9.60 7.96
CA ILE A 84 1.68 -9.54 9.29
C ILE A 84 2.44 -10.83 9.60
N LEU A 85 1.86 -11.99 9.27
CA LEU A 85 2.52 -13.27 9.45
C LEU A 85 3.80 -13.37 8.61
N ALA A 86 3.78 -12.90 7.37
CA ALA A 86 4.97 -12.82 6.53
C ALA A 86 6.05 -11.91 7.15
N ALA A 87 5.68 -10.72 7.63
CA ALA A 87 6.61 -9.79 8.26
C ALA A 87 7.27 -10.40 9.53
N ILE A 88 6.50 -11.13 10.33
CA ILE A 88 7.02 -11.86 11.50
C ILE A 88 7.95 -12.99 11.05
N ALA A 89 7.57 -13.77 10.03
CA ALA A 89 8.37 -14.87 9.52
C ALA A 89 9.74 -14.39 9.00
N PHE A 90 9.78 -13.29 8.24
CA PHE A 90 11.03 -12.69 7.77
C PHE A 90 11.86 -12.12 8.92
N SER A 91 11.23 -11.46 9.90
CA SER A 91 11.92 -10.93 11.08
C SER A 91 12.55 -12.04 11.93
N CYS A 92 11.88 -13.19 12.06
CA CYS A 92 12.39 -14.36 12.78
C CYS A 92 13.28 -15.28 11.93
N GLY A 93 13.44 -15.01 10.63
CA GLY A 93 14.24 -15.83 9.72
C GLY A 93 15.64 -16.18 10.25
N PRO A 94 16.42 -15.22 10.78
CA PRO A 94 17.75 -15.45 11.35
C PRO A 94 17.78 -16.37 12.58
N LEU A 95 16.65 -16.63 13.23
CA LEU A 95 16.57 -17.56 14.36
C LEU A 95 16.48 -19.03 13.90
N PHE A 96 15.94 -19.26 12.70
CA PHE A 96 15.68 -20.60 12.16
C PHE A 96 16.62 -20.97 11.02
N LEU A 97 17.13 -19.97 10.30
CA LEU A 97 18.09 -20.11 9.20
C LEU A 97 19.48 -19.70 9.69
N SER A 98 20.52 -20.32 9.15
CA SER A 98 21.93 -19.96 9.41
C SER A 98 22.36 -18.65 8.74
N ILE A 99 21.45 -17.67 8.69
CA ILE A 99 21.67 -16.31 8.15
C ILE A 99 21.89 -15.34 9.30
N THR A 100 22.82 -14.39 9.15
CA THR A 100 23.16 -13.44 10.21
C THR A 100 22.23 -12.23 10.31
N LEU A 101 21.53 -11.90 9.22
CA LEU A 101 20.65 -10.73 9.11
C LEU A 101 19.35 -11.15 8.40
N PRO A 102 18.20 -10.58 8.78
CA PRO A 102 16.90 -10.94 8.20
C PRO A 102 16.76 -10.52 6.73
N MET A 103 17.56 -9.56 6.27
CA MET A 103 17.60 -9.12 4.88
C MET A 103 19.04 -9.07 4.37
N GLU A 104 19.24 -9.62 3.17
CA GLU A 104 20.52 -9.53 2.46
C GLU A 104 20.63 -8.15 1.81
N ALA A 105 21.52 -7.31 2.36
CA ALA A 105 21.77 -5.97 1.87
C ALA A 105 23.27 -5.68 1.90
N TRP A 106 23.75 -4.96 0.89
CA TRP A 106 25.14 -4.53 0.82
C TRP A 106 25.33 -3.25 1.66
N TYR A 107 26.27 -3.30 2.61
CA TYR A 107 26.60 -2.16 3.46
C TYR A 107 28.02 -1.66 3.17
N PRO A 108 28.24 -0.35 3.00
CA PRO A 108 29.57 0.22 2.70
C PRO A 108 30.50 0.29 3.93
N PHE A 109 30.12 -0.33 5.05
CA PHE A 109 30.87 -0.30 6.32
C PHE A 109 31.00 -1.72 6.90
N SER A 110 32.06 -1.95 7.68
CA SER A 110 32.33 -3.27 8.25
C SER A 110 31.24 -3.69 9.24
N ILE A 111 30.67 -4.86 8.99
CA ILE A 111 29.63 -5.50 9.82
C ILE A 111 30.28 -6.42 10.86
N GLU A 112 31.61 -6.44 11.00
CA GLU A 112 32.31 -7.41 11.85
C GLU A 112 32.04 -7.24 13.35
N THR A 113 31.70 -6.02 13.79
CA THR A 113 31.44 -5.72 15.21
C THR A 113 30.02 -6.15 15.64
N THR A 114 29.92 -6.83 16.77
CA THR A 114 28.64 -7.33 17.33
C THR A 114 27.62 -6.21 17.55
N TYR A 115 28.06 -5.03 17.96
CA TYR A 115 27.18 -3.87 18.16
C TYR A 115 26.59 -3.33 16.86
N ALA A 116 27.39 -3.24 15.79
CA ALA A 116 26.88 -2.81 14.48
C ALA A 116 25.86 -3.82 13.92
N LYS A 117 26.12 -5.12 14.08
CA LYS A 117 25.16 -6.19 13.71
C LYS A 117 23.82 -6.04 14.44
N GLY A 118 23.84 -5.81 15.76
CA GLY A 118 22.62 -5.65 16.56
C GLY A 118 21.78 -4.44 16.14
N ILE A 119 22.44 -3.30 15.92
CA ILE A 119 21.75 -2.09 15.44
C ILE A 119 21.16 -2.32 14.05
N LEU A 120 21.92 -2.93 13.14
CA LEU A 120 21.44 -3.26 11.79
C LEU A 120 20.26 -4.23 11.81
N TYR A 121 20.31 -5.24 12.67
CA TYR A 121 19.23 -6.19 12.83
C TYR A 121 17.93 -5.48 13.23
N ILE A 122 18.00 -4.62 14.26
CA ILE A 122 16.83 -3.84 14.72
C ILE A 122 16.30 -2.98 13.58
N LEU A 123 17.17 -2.25 12.87
CA LEU A 123 16.77 -1.39 11.75
C LEU A 123 16.11 -2.19 10.61
N GLN A 124 16.65 -3.35 10.26
CA GLN A 124 16.06 -4.21 9.23
C GLN A 124 14.70 -4.77 9.67
N VAL A 125 14.54 -5.19 10.93
CA VAL A 125 13.24 -5.62 11.47
C VAL A 125 12.21 -4.49 11.41
N PHE A 126 12.59 -3.26 11.77
CA PHE A 126 11.71 -2.09 11.62
C PHE A 126 11.32 -1.86 10.15
N ALA A 127 12.26 -1.96 9.21
CA ALA A 127 11.98 -1.81 7.78
C ALA A 127 11.05 -2.92 7.25
N ILE A 128 11.20 -4.16 7.71
CA ILE A 128 10.34 -5.29 7.35
C ILE A 128 8.92 -5.07 7.88
N LEU A 129 8.78 -4.68 9.15
CA LEU A 129 7.49 -4.38 9.75
C LEU A 129 6.80 -3.20 9.03
N GLN A 130 7.55 -2.15 8.72
CA GLN A 130 7.06 -1.01 7.94
C GLN A 130 6.55 -1.44 6.56
N THR A 131 7.26 -2.33 5.88
CA THR A 131 6.83 -2.88 4.59
C THR A 131 5.58 -3.74 4.73
N GLY A 132 5.47 -4.54 5.79
CA GLY A 132 4.25 -5.30 6.10
C GLY A 132 3.02 -4.41 6.30
N LEU A 133 3.21 -3.22 6.87
CA LEU A 133 2.17 -2.20 7.05
C LEU A 133 1.80 -1.45 5.75
N CYS A 134 2.58 -1.57 4.67
CA CYS A 134 2.23 -0.95 3.39
C CYS A 134 0.93 -1.48 2.78
N ILE A 135 0.43 -2.65 3.21
CA ILE A 135 -0.89 -3.17 2.83
C ILE A 135 -2.02 -2.16 3.12
N THR A 136 -1.83 -1.25 4.07
CA THR A 136 -2.77 -0.17 4.35
C THR A 136 -3.03 0.71 3.11
N VAL A 137 -2.04 0.90 2.24
CA VAL A 137 -2.22 1.62 0.96
C VAL A 137 -3.11 0.83 0.00
N ASP A 138 -2.93 -0.49 -0.09
CA ASP A 138 -3.79 -1.35 -0.91
C ASP A 138 -5.24 -1.32 -0.42
N PHE A 139 -5.45 -1.36 0.90
CA PHE A 139 -6.77 -1.19 1.48
C PHE A 139 -7.36 0.21 1.22
N MET A 140 -6.54 1.26 1.17
CA MET A 140 -7.01 2.60 0.81
C MET A 140 -7.57 2.64 -0.60
N ILE A 141 -6.85 2.04 -1.55
CA ILE A 141 -7.28 1.93 -2.96
C ILE A 141 -8.53 1.05 -3.05
N ALA A 142 -8.57 -0.09 -2.36
CA ALA A 142 -9.75 -0.96 -2.34
C ALA A 142 -10.99 -0.25 -1.77
N MET A 143 -10.84 0.52 -0.69
CA MET A 143 -11.91 1.33 -0.10
C MET A 143 -12.39 2.41 -1.08
N PHE A 144 -11.48 3.05 -1.82
CA PHE A 144 -11.82 4.02 -2.85
C PHE A 144 -12.70 3.40 -3.95
N PHE A 145 -12.44 2.14 -4.34
CA PHE A 145 -13.29 1.41 -5.28
C PHE A 145 -14.59 0.86 -4.68
N TRP A 146 -14.59 0.52 -3.39
CA TRP A 146 -15.80 0.02 -2.72
C TRP A 146 -16.86 1.09 -2.53
N TYR A 147 -16.47 2.35 -2.31
CA TYR A 147 -17.42 3.45 -2.16
C TYR A 147 -18.38 3.61 -3.36
N PRO A 148 -17.90 3.79 -4.62
CA PRO A 148 -18.78 3.87 -5.76
C PRO A 148 -19.51 2.56 -6.03
N ALA A 149 -18.87 1.39 -5.83
CA ALA A 149 -19.53 0.10 -5.99
C ALA A 149 -20.75 -0.04 -5.06
N ALA A 150 -20.63 0.40 -3.80
CA ALA A 150 -21.75 0.41 -2.86
C ALA A 150 -22.85 1.40 -3.28
N ARG A 151 -22.48 2.59 -3.80
CA ARG A 151 -23.44 3.56 -4.33
C ARG A 151 -24.20 3.03 -5.55
N LEU A 152 -23.52 2.31 -6.44
CA LEU A 152 -24.13 1.66 -7.59
C LEU A 152 -25.08 0.53 -7.20
N GLU A 153 -24.72 -0.28 -6.19
CA GLU A 153 -25.61 -1.32 -5.68
C GLU A 153 -26.87 -0.75 -5.02
N MET A 154 -26.75 0.31 -4.22
CA MET A 154 -27.92 0.99 -3.65
C MET A 154 -28.85 1.52 -4.75
N LEU A 155 -28.26 2.15 -5.77
CA LEU A 155 -29.01 2.63 -6.95
C LEU A 155 -29.72 1.48 -7.67
N ARG A 156 -29.08 0.31 -7.79
CA ARG A 156 -29.66 -0.90 -8.38
C ARG A 156 -30.88 -1.38 -7.59
N GLN A 157 -30.80 -1.40 -6.26
CA GLN A 157 -31.92 -1.80 -5.41
C GLN A 157 -33.11 -0.84 -5.53
N GLU A 158 -32.85 0.47 -5.57
CA GLU A 158 -33.89 1.47 -5.82
C GLU A 158 -34.53 1.29 -7.22
N MET A 159 -33.73 1.00 -8.25
CA MET A 159 -34.24 0.73 -9.60
C MET A 159 -35.14 -0.52 -9.67
N GLN A 160 -34.86 -1.57 -8.90
CA GLN A 160 -35.68 -2.78 -8.87
C GLN A 160 -37.06 -2.59 -8.22
N GLN A 161 -37.24 -1.57 -7.38
CA GLN A 161 -38.52 -1.26 -6.73
C GLN A 161 -39.40 -0.27 -7.53
N ILE A 162 -38.94 0.23 -8.68
CA ILE A 162 -39.62 1.27 -9.44
C ILE A 162 -40.56 0.68 -10.50
N THR A 163 -41.81 1.12 -10.48
CA THR A 163 -42.87 0.71 -11.42
C THR A 163 -43.11 1.73 -12.57
N HIS A 164 -42.51 2.92 -12.53
CA HIS A 164 -42.79 4.02 -13.47
C HIS A 164 -41.58 4.41 -14.37
N GLU A 165 -41.79 4.44 -15.70
CA GLU A 165 -40.77 4.71 -16.73
C GLU A 165 -40.01 6.04 -16.57
N ASN A 166 -40.68 7.13 -16.20
CA ASN A 166 -40.03 8.45 -16.10
C ASN A 166 -38.97 8.52 -14.99
N GLN A 167 -39.05 7.67 -13.97
CA GLN A 167 -38.02 7.60 -12.92
C GLN A 167 -36.76 6.91 -13.42
N ILE A 168 -36.90 5.89 -14.30
CA ILE A 168 -35.80 5.08 -14.84
C ILE A 168 -34.75 5.97 -15.53
N ARG A 169 -35.19 6.97 -16.30
CA ARG A 169 -34.28 7.88 -17.02
C ARG A 169 -33.39 8.70 -16.07
N THR A 170 -33.93 9.15 -14.94
CA THR A 170 -33.20 9.91 -13.92
C THR A 170 -32.20 9.05 -13.16
N TYR A 171 -32.53 7.78 -12.87
CA TYR A 171 -31.61 6.84 -12.23
C TYR A 171 -30.44 6.44 -13.16
N ILE A 172 -30.70 6.27 -14.47
CA ILE A 172 -29.64 6.04 -15.47
C ILE A 172 -28.68 7.23 -15.53
N GLN A 173 -29.17 8.47 -15.46
CA GLN A 173 -28.32 9.66 -15.41
C GLN A 173 -27.45 9.70 -14.15
N LYS A 174 -28.01 9.42 -12.96
CA LYS A 174 -27.24 9.29 -11.72
C LYS A 174 -26.20 8.16 -11.79
N HIS A 175 -26.54 7.03 -12.41
CA HIS A 175 -25.61 5.92 -12.62
C HIS A 175 -24.40 6.35 -13.46
N GLN A 176 -24.66 7.03 -14.58
CA GLN A 176 -23.63 7.53 -15.49
C GLN A 176 -22.73 8.58 -14.81
N GLU A 177 -23.30 9.43 -13.96
CA GLU A 177 -22.54 10.43 -13.20
C GLU A 177 -21.58 9.78 -12.19
N ILE A 178 -22.03 8.77 -11.45
CA ILE A 178 -21.19 8.02 -10.50
C ILE A 178 -20.04 7.31 -11.25
N ILE A 179 -20.33 6.66 -12.38
CA ILE A 179 -19.29 6.02 -13.21
C ILE A 179 -18.29 7.07 -13.70
N ARG A 180 -18.78 8.23 -14.18
CA ARG A 180 -17.93 9.30 -14.69
C ARG A 180 -17.00 9.84 -13.60
N TYR A 181 -17.47 10.00 -12.38
CA TYR A 181 -16.64 10.45 -11.25
C TYR A 181 -15.50 9.49 -10.88
N VAL A 182 -15.69 8.18 -11.12
CA VAL A 182 -14.68 7.15 -10.83
C VAL A 182 -13.66 6.99 -11.96
N ILE A 183 -14.08 7.22 -13.21
CA ILE A 183 -13.23 7.02 -14.40
C ILE A 183 -12.41 8.28 -14.75
N LEU A 184 -12.92 9.48 -14.48
CA LEU A 184 -12.29 10.75 -14.91
C LEU A 184 -11.45 11.46 -13.84
N LYS A 185 -11.27 10.88 -12.65
CA LYS A 185 -10.54 11.49 -11.54
C LYS A 185 -9.60 10.48 -10.89
#